data_AF-A0A1G3E433-F1
#
_entry.id   AF-A0A1G3E433-F1
#
_cell.length_a   1.000
_cell.length_b   1.000
_cell.length_c   1.000
_cell.angle_alpha   90.00
_cell.angle_beta   90.00
_cell.angle_gamma   90.00
#
_symmetry.space_group_name_H-M   'P 1'
#
loop_
_entity.id
_entity.type
_entity.pdbx_description
1 polymer ?
#
loop_
_entity_poly.entity_id
_entity_poly.type
_entity_poly.pdbx_seq_one_letter_code
_entity_poly.pdbx_strand_id
1 'polypeptide(L)'
;MKRVISVAAISAFALLTGCASQNFSQPTAPLNGEVTTNLKADVKVGELIEGQSSVNVLFGFFKLGGDTQFADGVSYGGGEGGFALGLDPVADAKSAAAFKAVKASGADLIVAPRYEVSVQDYKVYKTVTVKVTGNKGTISSIQ
;
A
#
# COMPACT_ATOMS: atom_id res chain seq x y z
N MET A 1 18.80 38.01 -28.15
CA MET A 1 18.74 36.56 -27.81
C MET A 1 19.67 36.17 -26.67
N LYS A 2 20.95 36.60 -26.63
CA LYS A 2 21.91 36.24 -25.56
C LYS A 2 21.41 36.55 -24.12
N ARG A 3 20.76 37.70 -23.89
CA ARG A 3 20.24 38.09 -22.55
C ARG A 3 19.05 37.24 -22.08
N VAL A 4 18.26 36.68 -22.99
CA VAL A 4 17.10 35.83 -22.65
C VAL A 4 17.56 34.45 -22.22
N ILE A 5 18.62 33.93 -22.86
CA ILE A 5 19.27 32.67 -22.51
C ILE A 5 19.92 32.76 -21.11
N SER A 6 20.54 33.90 -20.78
CA SER A 6 21.13 34.13 -19.45
C SER A 6 20.10 34.17 -18.32
N VAL A 7 18.91 34.76 -18.55
CA VAL A 7 17.85 34.84 -17.53
C VAL A 7 17.18 33.47 -17.32
N ALA A 8 16.96 32.70 -18.39
CA ALA A 8 16.41 31.35 -18.30
C ALA A 8 17.36 30.36 -17.57
N ALA A 9 18.68 30.53 -17.74
CA ALA A 9 19.67 29.71 -17.05
C ALA A 9 19.72 29.99 -15.53
N ILE A 10 19.48 31.24 -15.11
CA ILE A 10 19.48 31.64 -13.70
C ILE A 10 18.19 31.18 -13.00
N SER A 11 17.04 31.24 -13.67
CA SER A 11 15.78 30.74 -13.11
C SER A 11 15.76 29.20 -12.97
N ALA A 12 16.47 28.48 -13.84
CA ALA A 12 16.62 27.02 -13.75
C ALA A 12 17.43 26.58 -12.52
N PHE A 13 18.42 27.39 -12.08
CA PHE A 13 19.21 27.10 -10.88
C PHE A 13 18.44 27.36 -9.58
N ALA A 14 17.50 28.30 -9.57
CA ALA A 14 16.69 28.62 -8.39
C ALA A 14 15.64 27.55 -8.04
N LEU A 15 15.33 26.63 -8.96
CA LEU A 15 14.42 25.50 -8.71
C LEU A 15 15.11 24.29 -8.08
N LEU A 16 16.45 24.29 -8.00
CA LEU A 16 17.21 23.22 -7.35
C LEU A 16 17.33 23.41 -5.83
N THR A 17 16.91 24.57 -5.29
CA THR A 17 16.75 24.76 -3.84
C THR A 17 15.38 24.25 -3.41
N GLY A 18 15.16 22.95 -3.58
CA GLY A 18 14.00 22.26 -3.03
C GLY A 18 14.09 22.16 -1.51
N CYS A 19 12.93 22.21 -0.85
CA CYS A 19 12.78 22.05 0.59
C CYS A 19 13.56 20.82 1.08
N ALA A 20 14.68 21.05 1.77
CA ALA A 20 15.35 19.99 2.50
C ALA A 20 14.38 19.52 3.60
N SER A 21 13.89 18.29 3.47
CA SER A 21 13.16 17.61 4.55
C SER A 21 14.14 17.35 5.69
N GLN A 22 14.07 18.19 6.72
CA GLN A 22 14.87 18.04 7.92
C GLN A 22 14.35 16.83 8.71
N ASN A 23 15.08 15.72 8.62
CA ASN A 23 14.82 14.56 9.47
C ASN A 23 15.46 14.82 10.84
N PHE A 24 14.63 15.18 11.82
CA PHE A 24 15.09 15.33 13.20
C PHE A 24 15.31 13.93 13.77
N SER A 25 16.56 13.61 14.15
CA SER A 25 16.85 12.40 14.92
C SER A 25 16.28 12.58 16.32
N GLN A 26 15.01 12.21 16.50
CA GLN A 26 14.49 11.93 17.81
C GLN A 26 15.17 10.63 18.27
N PRO A 27 15.97 10.64 19.35
CA PRO A 27 16.44 9.40 19.96
C PRO A 27 15.22 8.73 20.60
N THR A 28 14.45 8.03 19.78
CA THR A 28 13.57 6.99 20.27
C THR A 28 14.49 5.84 20.62
N ALA A 29 14.42 5.37 21.87
CA ALA A 29 14.70 3.99 22.15
C ALA A 29 13.41 3.26 21.78
N PRO A 30 13.21 2.82 20.51
CA PRO A 30 12.07 1.98 20.22
C PRO A 30 12.19 0.78 21.16
N LEU A 31 11.12 0.50 21.87
CA LEU A 31 10.95 -0.80 22.51
C LEU A 31 10.91 -1.79 21.34
N ASN A 32 12.08 -2.32 20.94
CA ASN A 32 12.23 -3.42 19.97
C ASN A 32 11.82 -4.76 20.60
N GLY A 33 10.83 -4.72 21.49
CA GLY A 33 10.12 -5.88 21.96
C GLY A 33 8.74 -5.80 21.32
N GLU A 34 8.37 -6.84 20.60
CA GLU A 34 6.98 -7.04 20.20
C GLU A 34 6.13 -7.02 21.47
N VAL A 35 5.46 -5.89 21.73
CA VAL A 35 4.63 -5.73 22.92
C VAL A 35 3.33 -6.48 22.65
N THR A 36 3.37 -7.80 22.82
CA THR A 36 2.18 -8.66 22.79
C THR A 36 1.37 -8.37 24.04
N THR A 37 0.43 -7.44 23.92
CA THR A 37 -0.59 -7.19 24.95
C THR A 37 -1.77 -8.11 24.68
N ASN A 38 -2.33 -8.73 25.72
CA ASN A 38 -3.58 -9.50 25.63
C ASN A 38 -4.78 -8.56 25.58
N LEU A 39 -4.77 -7.60 24.66
CA LEU A 39 -5.89 -6.69 24.47
C LEU A 39 -7.06 -7.47 23.89
N LYS A 40 -8.19 -7.47 24.61
CA LYS A 40 -9.44 -8.01 24.11
C LYS A 40 -10.16 -6.89 23.39
N ALA A 41 -10.07 -6.92 22.06
CA ALA A 41 -10.86 -6.04 21.22
C ALA A 41 -12.22 -6.70 20.96
N ASP A 42 -13.29 -6.05 21.41
CA ASP A 42 -14.65 -6.46 21.04
C ASP A 42 -14.94 -5.97 19.62
N VAL A 43 -14.85 -6.89 18.66
CA VAL A 43 -15.10 -6.62 17.23
C VAL A 43 -16.55 -6.92 16.91
N LYS A 44 -17.31 -5.88 16.56
CA LYS A 44 -18.66 -6.04 16.01
C LYS A 44 -18.54 -6.46 14.55
N VAL A 45 -19.04 -7.65 14.25
CA VAL A 45 -19.12 -8.18 12.88
C VAL A 45 -20.38 -7.65 12.21
N GLY A 46 -20.20 -6.91 11.13
CA GLY A 46 -21.27 -6.32 10.32
C GLY A 46 -21.45 -6.99 8.96
N GLU A 47 -21.89 -6.19 8.00
CA GLU A 47 -22.20 -6.62 6.62
C GLU A 47 -20.96 -7.08 5.84
N LEU A 48 -21.19 -7.76 4.72
CA LEU A 48 -20.13 -8.17 3.80
C LEU A 48 -19.50 -6.94 3.13
N ILE A 49 -18.17 -6.87 3.12
CA ILE A 49 -17.39 -5.84 2.46
C ILE A 49 -16.50 -6.48 1.39
N GLU A 50 -16.31 -5.75 0.30
CA GLU A 50 -15.46 -6.18 -0.81
C GLU A 50 -14.59 -5.05 -1.33
N GLY A 51 -13.44 -5.43 -1.87
CA GLY A 51 -12.53 -4.52 -2.53
C GLY A 51 -11.77 -5.24 -3.64
N GLN A 52 -11.45 -4.51 -4.70
CA GLN A 52 -10.76 -5.07 -5.86
C GLN A 52 -9.65 -4.15 -6.31
N SER A 53 -8.51 -4.75 -6.62
CA SER A 53 -7.36 -4.10 -7.23
C SER A 53 -6.84 -4.92 -8.40
N SER A 54 -6.26 -4.25 -9.38
CA SER A 54 -5.61 -4.90 -10.50
C SER A 54 -4.33 -4.16 -10.82
N VAL A 55 -3.25 -4.91 -11.04
CA VAL A 55 -1.95 -4.38 -11.46
C VAL A 55 -1.52 -5.12 -12.72
N ASN A 56 -1.00 -4.37 -13.69
CA ASN A 56 -0.43 -4.96 -14.89
C ASN A 56 1.08 -4.90 -14.80
N VAL A 57 1.73 -5.98 -15.20
CA VAL A 57 3.17 -6.15 -15.19
C VAL A 57 3.59 -6.48 -16.62
N LEU A 58 4.41 -5.64 -17.22
CA LEU A 58 5.03 -5.87 -18.51
C LEU A 58 6.44 -6.40 -18.33
N PHE A 59 6.82 -7.33 -19.21
CA PHE A 59 8.12 -7.98 -19.27
C PHE A 59 8.55 -8.67 -17.95
N GLY A 60 7.66 -8.82 -16.97
CA GLY A 60 7.95 -9.39 -15.66
C GLY A 60 8.58 -8.43 -14.65
N PHE A 61 8.86 -7.17 -15.02
CA PHE A 61 9.51 -6.20 -14.12
C PHE A 61 8.93 -4.77 -14.20
N PHE A 62 8.26 -4.39 -15.28
CA PHE A 62 7.61 -3.08 -15.38
C PHE A 62 6.17 -3.14 -14.90
N LYS A 63 5.90 -2.65 -13.69
CA LYS A 63 4.52 -2.41 -13.23
C LYS A 63 3.93 -1.24 -14.04
N LEU A 64 2.98 -1.52 -14.93
CA LEU A 64 2.22 -0.51 -15.67
C LEU A 64 0.82 -0.38 -15.08
N GLY A 65 0.57 0.77 -14.46
CA GLY A 65 -0.68 1.02 -13.77
C GLY A 65 -0.78 0.26 -12.45
N GLY A 66 -1.91 0.42 -11.79
CA GLY A 66 -2.14 -0.04 -10.43
C GLY A 66 -2.82 1.04 -9.61
N ASP A 67 -3.19 0.68 -8.39
CA ASP A 67 -3.69 1.65 -7.42
C ASP A 67 -2.58 2.55 -6.90
N THR A 68 -2.91 3.76 -6.48
CA THR A 68 -1.97 4.72 -5.86
C THR A 68 -2.11 4.79 -4.35
N GLN A 69 -3.07 4.05 -3.80
CA GLN A 69 -3.40 4.02 -2.38
C GLN A 69 -3.38 2.57 -1.90
N PHE A 70 -2.63 2.34 -0.81
CA PHE A 70 -2.36 1.02 -0.27
C PHE A 70 -2.53 1.05 1.25
N ALA A 71 -2.89 -0.10 1.82
CA ALA A 71 -2.79 -0.31 3.26
C ALA A 71 -1.31 -0.50 3.61
N ASP A 72 -0.74 0.50 4.29
CA ASP A 72 0.65 0.49 4.75
C ASP A 72 0.80 -0.22 6.10
N GLY A 73 1.94 -0.86 6.33
CA GLY A 73 2.24 -1.57 7.59
C GLY A 73 1.50 -2.89 7.81
N VAL A 74 0.76 -3.40 6.81
CA VAL A 74 0.01 -4.66 6.94
C VAL A 74 0.41 -5.63 5.81
N SER A 75 1.00 -6.77 6.17
CA SER A 75 1.30 -7.83 5.21
C SER A 75 0.10 -8.78 5.06
N TYR A 76 -0.60 -8.71 3.93
CA TYR A 76 -1.75 -9.57 3.63
C TYR A 76 -1.33 -10.92 3.01
N GLY A 77 -0.34 -11.58 3.60
CA GLY A 77 0.16 -12.86 3.12
C GLY A 77 0.83 -12.73 1.74
N GLY A 78 1.96 -12.03 1.71
CA GLY A 78 3.01 -12.17 0.70
C GLY A 78 4.28 -12.51 1.47
N GLY A 79 4.96 -13.59 1.10
CA GLY A 79 6.10 -14.07 1.88
C GLY A 79 7.17 -12.98 2.03
N GLU A 80 7.76 -12.91 3.23
CA GLU A 80 8.91 -12.06 3.56
C GLU A 80 10.17 -12.36 2.68
N GLY A 81 10.07 -13.28 1.73
CA GLY A 81 11.14 -13.75 0.85
C GLY A 81 11.13 -13.23 -0.59
N GLY A 82 10.28 -12.25 -0.94
CA GLY A 82 10.30 -11.60 -2.24
C GLY A 82 11.33 -10.45 -2.27
N PHE A 83 12.19 -10.43 -3.30
CA PHE A 83 13.22 -9.41 -3.58
C PHE A 83 12.88 -8.03 -2.96
N ALA A 84 13.77 -7.53 -2.08
CA ALA A 84 13.62 -6.36 -1.21
C ALA A 84 13.41 -5.00 -1.91
N LEU A 85 12.94 -5.00 -3.16
CA LEU A 85 12.61 -3.83 -3.96
C LEU A 85 11.09 -3.58 -4.08
N GLY A 86 10.25 -4.21 -3.25
CA GLY A 86 8.79 -4.00 -3.31
C GLY A 86 8.19 -4.42 -4.66
N LEU A 87 8.77 -5.45 -5.29
CA LEU A 87 8.40 -5.86 -6.65
C LEU A 87 7.33 -6.94 -6.70
N ASP A 88 6.78 -7.40 -5.57
CA ASP A 88 5.68 -8.38 -5.61
C ASP A 88 4.37 -7.70 -6.02
N PRO A 89 3.88 -7.90 -7.26
CA PRO A 89 2.63 -7.29 -7.72
C PRO A 89 1.41 -7.87 -6.99
N VAL A 90 1.51 -9.07 -6.42
CA VAL A 90 0.41 -9.72 -5.70
C VAL A 90 0.25 -9.07 -4.33
N ALA A 91 1.35 -8.82 -3.61
CA ALA A 91 1.32 -8.12 -2.34
C ALA A 91 0.71 -6.71 -2.48
N ASP A 92 1.15 -5.95 -3.48
CA ASP A 92 0.61 -4.61 -3.76
C ASP A 92 -0.89 -4.64 -4.07
N ALA A 93 -1.32 -5.56 -4.95
CA ALA A 93 -2.72 -5.69 -5.31
C ALA A 93 -3.59 -6.14 -4.12
N LYS A 94 -3.07 -7.00 -3.23
CA LYS A 94 -3.75 -7.39 -1.98
C LYS A 94 -3.91 -6.20 -1.04
N SER A 95 -2.85 -5.43 -0.81
CA SER A 95 -2.89 -4.26 0.07
C SER A 95 -3.79 -3.15 -0.47
N ALA A 96 -3.82 -2.95 -1.79
CA ALA A 96 -4.74 -2.01 -2.43
C ALA A 96 -6.21 -2.47 -2.38
N ALA A 97 -6.47 -3.76 -2.61
CA ALA A 97 -7.82 -4.31 -2.52
C ALA A 97 -8.37 -4.21 -1.08
N ALA A 98 -7.54 -4.53 -0.07
CA ALA A 98 -7.89 -4.38 1.34
C ALA A 98 -8.16 -2.92 1.72
N PHE A 99 -7.30 -1.99 1.29
CA PHE A 99 -7.49 -0.56 1.52
C PHE A 99 -8.83 -0.06 0.97
N LYS A 100 -9.16 -0.45 -0.27
CA LYS A 100 -10.44 -0.09 -0.89
C LYS A 100 -11.64 -0.67 -0.14
N ALA A 101 -11.57 -1.94 0.27
CA ALA A 101 -12.66 -2.58 1.03
C ALA A 101 -12.92 -1.86 2.35
N VAL A 102 -11.86 -1.56 3.10
CA VAL A 102 -11.96 -0.89 4.41
C VAL A 102 -12.43 0.57 4.25
N LYS A 103 -11.82 1.32 3.32
CA LYS A 103 -12.13 2.73 3.11
C LYS A 103 -13.55 2.96 2.55
N ALA A 104 -14.01 2.11 1.65
CA ALA A 104 -15.37 2.21 1.09
C ALA A 104 -16.44 1.83 2.11
N SER A 105 -16.16 0.88 2.99
CA SER A 105 -17.12 0.40 4.00
C SER A 105 -17.07 1.16 5.33
N GLY A 106 -16.03 1.97 5.56
CA GLY A 106 -15.78 2.60 6.87
C GLY A 106 -15.63 1.55 7.97
N ALA A 107 -14.97 0.43 7.67
CA ALA A 107 -14.59 -0.59 8.64
C ALA A 107 -13.27 -0.20 9.33
N ASP A 108 -13.02 -0.74 10.52
CA ASP A 108 -11.70 -0.64 11.16
C ASP A 108 -10.80 -1.80 10.72
N LEU A 109 -11.40 -2.97 10.50
CA LEU A 109 -10.71 -4.18 10.03
C LEU A 109 -11.64 -5.08 9.21
N ILE A 110 -11.05 -6.00 8.45
CA ILE A 110 -11.79 -7.03 7.71
C ILE A 110 -11.82 -8.31 8.55
N VAL A 111 -13.00 -8.77 8.94
CA VAL A 111 -13.18 -10.03 9.67
C VAL A 111 -13.26 -11.19 8.67
N ALA A 112 -12.43 -12.21 8.89
CA ALA A 112 -12.31 -13.40 8.03
C ALA A 112 -12.12 -13.06 6.53
N PRO A 113 -11.05 -12.30 6.17
CA PRO A 113 -10.81 -11.92 4.79
C PRO A 113 -10.50 -13.14 3.92
N ARG A 114 -11.09 -13.18 2.73
CA ARG A 114 -10.80 -14.15 1.67
C ARG A 114 -10.25 -13.39 0.47
N TYR A 115 -9.05 -13.78 0.04
CA TYR A 115 -8.38 -13.21 -1.12
C TYR A 115 -8.53 -14.15 -2.31
N GLU A 116 -9.11 -13.65 -3.38
CA GLU A 116 -9.14 -14.28 -4.69
C GLU A 116 -8.10 -13.60 -5.57
N VAL A 117 -7.05 -14.33 -5.95
CA VAL A 117 -5.96 -13.84 -6.80
C VAL A 117 -6.11 -14.46 -8.18
N SER A 118 -6.43 -13.64 -9.17
CA SER A 118 -6.52 -14.02 -10.58
C SER A 118 -5.27 -13.51 -11.31
N VAL A 119 -4.41 -14.43 -11.72
CA VAL A 119 -3.21 -14.13 -12.51
C VAL A 119 -3.46 -14.53 -13.95
N GLN A 120 -3.47 -13.56 -14.86
CA GLN A 120 -3.50 -13.80 -16.30
C GLN A 120 -2.11 -13.56 -16.86
N ASP A 121 -1.47 -14.60 -17.38
CA ASP A 121 -0.12 -14.54 -17.93
C ASP A 121 -0.14 -14.69 -19.46
N TYR A 122 0.27 -13.63 -20.15
CA TYR A 122 0.38 -13.55 -21.61
C TYR A 122 1.86 -13.50 -22.06
N LYS A 123 2.78 -14.08 -21.28
CA LYS A 123 4.25 -14.14 -21.47
C LYS A 123 4.97 -12.79 -21.39
N VAL A 124 4.54 -11.80 -22.18
CA VAL A 124 5.11 -10.44 -22.24
C VAL A 124 4.34 -9.49 -21.32
N TYR A 125 3.09 -9.86 -21.01
CA TYR A 125 2.14 -9.07 -20.25
C TYR A 125 1.49 -9.96 -19.20
N LYS A 126 1.41 -9.51 -17.97
CA LYS A 126 0.79 -10.22 -16.85
C LYS A 126 -0.17 -9.28 -16.15
N THR A 127 -1.42 -9.69 -15.98
CA THR A 127 -2.39 -8.97 -15.16
C THR A 127 -2.62 -9.75 -13.88
N VAL A 128 -2.43 -9.11 -12.74
CA VAL A 128 -2.75 -9.66 -11.43
C VAL A 128 -3.93 -8.88 -10.90
N THR A 129 -5.08 -9.54 -10.80
CA THR A 129 -6.29 -8.99 -10.20
C THR A 129 -6.51 -9.66 -8.86
N VAL A 130 -6.69 -8.87 -7.81
CA VAL A 130 -6.99 -9.35 -6.47
C VAL A 130 -8.33 -8.80 -6.04
N LYS A 131 -9.22 -9.71 -5.63
CA LYS A 131 -10.47 -9.38 -4.94
C LYS A 131 -10.35 -9.85 -3.49
N VAL A 132 -10.72 -8.97 -2.55
CA VAL A 132 -10.89 -9.32 -1.15
C VAL A 132 -12.37 -9.27 -0.80
N THR A 133 -12.84 -10.27 -0.07
CA THR A 133 -14.17 -10.29 0.54
C THR A 133 -14.05 -10.65 2.01
N GLY A 134 -14.91 -10.10 2.85
CA GLY A 134 -14.95 -10.41 4.27
C GLY A 134 -16.09 -9.68 4.94
N ASN A 135 -16.20 -9.78 6.27
CA ASN A 135 -17.21 -9.02 7.00
C ASN A 135 -16.60 -7.74 7.56
N LYS A 136 -17.40 -6.68 7.62
CA LYS A 136 -17.03 -5.43 8.28
C LYS A 136 -16.74 -5.69 9.75
N GLY A 137 -15.52 -5.39 10.19
CA GLY A 137 -15.16 -5.34 11.60
C GLY A 137 -15.13 -3.89 12.09
N THR A 138 -15.88 -3.60 13.15
CA THR A 138 -15.82 -2.32 13.85
C THR A 138 -15.42 -2.56 15.31
N ILE A 139 -14.38 -1.87 15.76
CA ILE A 139 -13.87 -2.01 17.13
C ILE A 139 -14.79 -1.20 18.05
N SER A 140 -15.48 -1.89 18.94
CA SER A 140 -16.42 -1.23 19.88
C SER A 140 -15.74 -0.84 21.20
N SER A 141 -14.77 -1.64 21.65
CA SER A 141 -13.99 -1.39 22.86
C SER A 141 -12.66 -2.14 22.79
N ILE A 142 -11.64 -1.61 23.47
CA ILE A 142 -10.33 -2.23 23.65
C ILE A 142 -10.10 -2.28 25.17
N GLN A 143 -9.97 -3.49 25.72
CA GLN A 143 -9.74 -3.74 27.15
C GLN A 143 -8.44 -4.50 27.39
#